data_AF-A0A1H0PAF0-F1
#
_entry.id   AF-A0A1H0PAF0-F1
#
_cell.length_a   1.000
_cell.length_b   1.000
_cell.length_c   1.000
_cell.angle_alpha   90.00
_cell.angle_beta   90.00
_cell.angle_gamma   90.00
#
_symmetry.space_group_name_H-M   'P 1'
#
loop_
_entity.id
_entity.type
_entity.pdbx_description
1 polymer ?
#
loop_
_entity_poly.entity_id
_entity_poly.type
_entity_poly.pdbx_seq_one_letter_code
_entity_poly.pdbx_strand_id
1 'polypeptide(L)'
;MTENPLDDPFYYLNNFMQVLDWLEHRYGDVLSVEEQGFVQDFRRQPRESRALLVRMVMRKGVHFRAGKLSYLEIGDIARAAEPLLAAGWIDEHSPLPIEELFDVLLKAEILQCFGTVIEQPKGKKSDWLPSLSEQLCDAQSFSQWCPQLDDRLFTLTIMGLCDRLRLMFFGNLYQDWSEFVLADLGIFTYEKVEFCAESRGLRCREDVDACVFLHQCQQRFEAGEAVADIVEQINALELSNPWLQRRRGKLLFQIGQHCERLADFSTALTIYRDCAYPGARVRLIRVLERCGEYQLAMDLATHAEQTPESAAEHQHLLRVLPRLRRKLGGPAMKRPAPRDMQRLDLQLPRVDPALSVEYYVQAHLAQDSAPVHYVENSLINSLFGLLCWPAIFAPLPGAFFHPFQRGPVDLLNEDFHARRAGLFEACLAELDDGRYVQTLRERYVAKWGVQSPFVFWGALSQELLDQALDCLPPEHLKHWFNRLLMDIKANRAGMPDLIQFWPQDKTYRMIEVKGPGDRLQDNQLRWLEFCHEHQMPIAVCYVQWSEQSA
;
A
#
# COMPACT_ATOMS: atom_id res chain seq x y z
N MET A 1 4.47 36.19 7.09
CA MET A 1 3.86 35.04 7.77
C MET A 1 2.67 34.65 6.92
N THR A 2 2.78 33.58 6.15
CA THR A 2 1.63 33.00 5.46
C THR A 2 0.72 32.42 6.53
N GLU A 3 -0.53 32.88 6.60
CA GLU A 3 -1.55 32.33 7.50
C GLU A 3 -1.59 30.80 7.36
N ASN A 4 -1.71 30.07 8.47
CA ASN A 4 -1.83 28.62 8.40
C ASN A 4 -3.17 28.33 7.71
N PRO A 5 -3.22 27.55 6.61
CA PRO A 5 -4.46 27.27 5.90
C PRO A 5 -5.57 26.70 6.79
N LEU A 6 -5.21 26.09 7.92
CA LEU A 6 -6.14 25.53 8.91
C LEU A 6 -6.73 26.57 9.88
N ASP A 7 -6.23 27.79 9.90
CA ASP A 7 -6.84 28.89 10.65
C ASP A 7 -8.18 29.31 10.03
N ASP A 8 -8.40 29.01 8.74
CA ASP A 8 -9.72 29.10 8.10
C ASP A 8 -10.59 27.92 8.54
N PRO A 9 -11.73 28.14 9.23
CA PRO A 9 -12.62 27.05 9.62
C PRO A 9 -13.20 26.27 8.43
N PHE A 10 -13.12 26.79 7.20
CA PHE A 10 -13.54 26.13 5.97
C PHE A 10 -12.39 25.49 5.16
N TYR A 11 -11.22 25.26 5.74
CA TYR A 11 -10.07 24.66 5.03
C TYR A 11 -10.42 23.40 4.21
N TYR A 12 -11.29 22.54 4.75
CA TYR A 12 -11.71 21.30 4.09
C TYR A 12 -12.55 21.56 2.83
N LEU A 13 -13.36 22.62 2.84
CA LEU A 13 -14.12 23.06 1.67
C LEU A 13 -13.17 23.64 0.62
N ASN A 14 -12.18 24.43 1.02
CA ASN A 14 -11.17 24.96 0.10
C ASN A 14 -10.36 23.84 -0.56
N ASN A 15 -9.98 22.81 0.21
CA ASN A 15 -9.27 21.64 -0.31
C ASN A 15 -10.13 20.85 -1.30
N PHE A 16 -11.42 20.65 -1.00
CA PHE A 16 -12.35 20.04 -1.94
C PHE A 16 -12.52 20.87 -3.23
N MET A 17 -12.60 22.20 -3.12
CA MET A 17 -12.65 23.10 -4.28
C MET A 17 -11.38 22.99 -5.14
N GLN A 18 -10.19 22.91 -4.54
CA GLN A 18 -8.94 22.71 -5.28
C GLN A 18 -8.94 21.39 -6.06
N VAL A 19 -9.52 20.33 -5.49
CA VAL A 19 -9.70 19.05 -6.21
C VAL A 19 -10.60 19.24 -7.42
N LEU A 20 -11.75 19.91 -7.26
CA LEU A 20 -12.67 20.13 -8.38
C LEU A 20 -12.02 20.96 -9.49
N ASP A 21 -11.29 22.02 -9.12
CA ASP A 21 -10.55 22.86 -10.07
C ASP A 21 -9.46 22.04 -10.81
N TRP A 22 -8.76 21.16 -10.09
CA TRP A 22 -7.78 20.25 -10.68
C TRP A 22 -8.44 19.30 -11.69
N LEU A 23 -9.56 18.68 -11.32
CA LEU A 23 -10.28 17.73 -12.15
C LEU A 23 -10.89 18.40 -13.39
N GLU A 24 -11.46 19.59 -13.29
CA GLU A 24 -11.94 20.30 -14.48
C GLU A 24 -10.80 20.67 -15.43
N HIS A 25 -9.67 21.15 -14.90
CA HIS A 25 -8.52 21.53 -15.72
C HIS A 25 -7.87 20.32 -16.41
N ARG A 26 -7.80 19.18 -15.71
CA ARG A 26 -7.02 18.00 -16.11
C ARG A 26 -7.85 16.83 -16.62
N TYR A 27 -9.15 16.82 -16.41
CA TYR A 27 -10.02 15.73 -16.80
C TYR A 27 -11.33 16.25 -17.40
N GLY A 28 -11.41 17.53 -17.78
CA GLY A 28 -12.62 18.10 -18.40
C GLY A 28 -13.13 17.31 -19.61
N ASP A 29 -12.23 16.72 -20.40
CA ASP A 29 -12.53 15.85 -21.54
C ASP A 29 -12.96 14.41 -21.16
N VAL A 30 -12.74 14.02 -19.91
CA VAL A 30 -13.02 12.68 -19.37
C VAL A 30 -14.27 12.67 -18.47
N LEU A 31 -14.59 13.80 -17.84
CA LEU A 31 -15.78 13.96 -16.99
C LEU A 31 -17.06 13.78 -17.81
N SER A 32 -18.02 13.04 -17.26
CA SER A 32 -19.35 12.91 -17.86
C SER A 32 -20.14 14.23 -17.78
N VAL A 33 -21.21 14.34 -18.56
CA VAL A 33 -22.12 15.51 -18.48
C VAL A 33 -22.71 15.68 -17.08
N GLU A 34 -23.04 14.58 -16.41
CA GLU A 34 -23.55 14.59 -15.04
C GLU A 34 -22.49 15.10 -14.05
N GLU A 35 -21.25 14.64 -14.17
CA GLU A 35 -20.15 15.06 -13.31
C GLU A 35 -19.79 16.53 -13.52
N GLN A 36 -19.77 16.99 -14.77
CA GLN A 36 -19.60 18.42 -15.09
C GLN A 36 -20.75 19.27 -14.52
N GLY A 37 -21.98 18.78 -14.63
CA GLY A 37 -23.16 19.41 -14.04
C GLY A 37 -23.04 19.54 -12.51
N PHE A 38 -22.65 18.45 -11.83
CA PHE A 38 -22.41 18.46 -10.39
C PHE A 38 -21.37 19.52 -10.00
N VAL A 39 -20.23 19.62 -10.69
CA VAL A 39 -19.20 20.61 -10.34
C VAL A 39 -19.74 22.04 -10.46
N GLN A 40 -20.46 22.34 -11.53
CA GLN A 40 -21.06 23.66 -11.74
C GLN A 40 -22.12 23.98 -10.69
N ASP A 41 -23.01 23.04 -10.40
CA ASP A 41 -24.09 23.24 -9.44
C ASP A 41 -23.57 23.30 -8.01
N PHE A 42 -22.54 22.51 -7.66
CA PHE A 42 -21.86 22.59 -6.37
C PHE A 42 -21.37 24.01 -6.11
N ARG A 43 -20.70 24.65 -7.08
CA ARG A 43 -20.21 26.03 -6.93
C ARG A 43 -21.30 27.07 -6.71
N ARG A 44 -22.51 26.82 -7.20
CA ARG A 44 -23.68 27.72 -7.05
C ARG A 44 -24.35 27.60 -5.69
N GLN A 45 -24.11 26.52 -4.95
CA GLN A 45 -24.73 26.32 -3.64
C GLN A 45 -24.19 27.32 -2.60
N PRO A 46 -25.01 27.67 -1.59
CA PRO A 46 -24.57 28.43 -0.43
C PRO A 46 -23.33 27.81 0.20
N ARG A 47 -22.43 28.64 0.76
CA ARG A 47 -21.15 28.17 1.32
C ARG A 47 -21.38 27.15 2.45
N GLU A 48 -22.35 27.41 3.30
CA GLU A 48 -22.70 26.57 4.45
C GLU A 48 -23.25 25.20 3.99
N SER A 49 -24.03 25.17 2.90
CA SER A 49 -24.51 23.93 2.28
C SER A 49 -23.37 23.14 1.62
N ARG A 50 -22.47 23.80 0.88
CA ARG A 50 -21.26 23.15 0.35
C ARG A 50 -20.41 22.57 1.46
N ALA A 51 -20.18 23.32 2.53
CA ALA A 51 -19.42 22.88 3.68
C ALA A 51 -20.05 21.65 4.34
N LEU A 52 -21.38 21.65 4.53
CA LEU A 52 -22.11 20.51 5.07
C LEU A 52 -21.94 19.27 4.21
N LEU A 53 -22.08 19.40 2.89
CA LEU A 53 -21.89 18.29 1.97
C LEU A 53 -20.49 17.69 2.09
N VAL A 54 -19.45 18.53 2.06
CA VAL A 54 -18.06 18.07 2.17
C VAL A 54 -17.81 17.40 3.53
N ARG A 55 -18.35 17.94 4.63
CA ARG A 55 -18.27 17.29 5.95
C ARG A 55 -18.88 15.89 5.95
N MET A 56 -20.02 15.71 5.30
CA MET A 56 -20.67 14.40 5.20
C MET A 56 -19.84 13.45 4.31
N VAL A 57 -19.35 13.93 3.16
CA VAL A 57 -18.51 13.14 2.23
C VAL A 57 -17.20 12.68 2.87
N MET A 58 -16.59 13.49 3.74
CA MET A 58 -15.35 13.15 4.43
C MET A 58 -15.53 12.21 5.63
N ARG A 59 -16.76 12.00 6.10
CA ARG A 59 -17.03 11.11 7.24
C ARG A 59 -17.32 9.70 6.76
N LYS A 60 -17.02 8.72 7.64
CA LYS A 60 -17.36 7.33 7.39
C LYS A 60 -18.88 7.13 7.38
N GLY A 61 -19.37 6.41 6.38
CA GLY A 61 -20.79 6.06 6.21
C GLY A 61 -21.53 7.03 5.28
N VAL A 62 -22.79 6.71 4.98
CA VAL A 62 -23.66 7.53 4.11
C VAL A 62 -24.88 8.09 4.83
N HIS A 63 -25.23 7.56 6.01
CA HIS A 63 -26.36 8.02 6.81
C HIS A 63 -25.90 8.86 8.01
N PHE A 64 -26.46 10.06 8.14
CA PHE A 64 -26.07 11.02 9.17
C PHE A 64 -27.28 11.61 9.85
N ARG A 65 -27.33 11.47 11.18
CA ARG A 65 -28.35 12.13 11.99
C ARG A 65 -28.09 13.63 12.08
N ALA A 66 -29.11 14.45 11.86
CA ALA A 66 -29.02 15.90 11.91
C ALA A 66 -28.50 16.36 13.28
N GLY A 67 -29.01 15.79 14.38
CA GLY A 67 -28.53 16.10 15.74
C GLY A 67 -27.08 15.70 16.03
N LYS A 68 -26.41 14.94 15.15
CA LYS A 68 -24.99 14.54 15.26
C LYS A 68 -24.07 15.30 14.29
N LEU A 69 -24.63 16.20 13.50
CA LEU A 69 -23.90 17.16 12.68
C LEU A 69 -23.91 18.48 13.46
N SER A 70 -22.77 18.89 14.01
CA SER A 70 -22.65 20.13 14.77
C SER A 70 -21.32 20.78 14.44
N TYR A 71 -21.40 21.87 13.69
CA TYR A 71 -20.26 22.59 13.13
C TYR A 71 -20.52 24.09 13.30
N LEU A 72 -19.68 24.76 14.10
CA LEU A 72 -19.88 26.17 14.43
C LEU A 72 -19.86 27.06 13.18
N GLU A 73 -19.00 26.71 12.22
CA GLU A 73 -18.84 27.43 10.97
C GLU A 73 -20.02 27.28 10.00
N ILE A 74 -20.80 26.20 10.12
CA ILE A 74 -21.98 25.94 9.27
C ILE A 74 -23.25 26.54 9.90
N GLY A 75 -23.34 26.53 11.23
CA GLY A 75 -24.51 27.00 11.95
C GLY A 75 -25.67 26.01 11.90
N ASP A 76 -26.84 26.47 11.45
CA ASP A 76 -28.06 25.66 11.41
C ASP A 76 -28.01 24.61 10.30
N ILE A 77 -27.83 23.34 10.69
CA ILE A 77 -27.74 22.19 9.79
C ILE A 77 -29.04 21.97 9.02
N ALA A 78 -30.20 22.17 9.65
CA ALA A 78 -31.48 21.94 8.98
C ALA A 78 -31.61 22.87 7.77
N ARG A 79 -31.27 24.15 7.96
CA ARG A 79 -31.26 25.16 6.90
C ARG A 79 -30.15 24.94 5.87
N ALA A 80 -28.95 24.55 6.31
CA ALA A 80 -27.84 24.26 5.39
C ALA A 80 -28.11 23.01 4.51
N ALA A 81 -28.94 22.07 4.98
CA ALA A 81 -29.34 20.88 4.25
C ALA A 81 -30.40 21.13 3.16
N GLU A 82 -31.26 22.15 3.31
CA GLU A 82 -32.37 22.43 2.35
C GLU A 82 -31.93 22.51 0.88
N PRO A 83 -30.86 23.24 0.51
CA PRO A 83 -30.42 23.29 -0.88
C PRO A 83 -29.86 21.96 -1.39
N LEU A 84 -29.29 21.14 -0.49
CA LEU A 84 -28.75 19.82 -0.82
C LEU A 84 -29.88 18.81 -1.06
N LEU A 85 -30.97 18.88 -0.29
CA LEU A 85 -32.20 18.11 -0.50
C LEU A 85 -32.85 18.48 -1.83
N ALA A 86 -32.96 19.78 -2.11
CA ALA A 86 -33.52 20.28 -3.36
C ALA A 86 -32.70 19.84 -4.60
N ALA A 87 -31.38 19.73 -4.45
CA ALA A 87 -30.49 19.20 -5.47
C ALA A 87 -30.47 17.65 -5.55
N GLY A 88 -31.12 16.96 -4.60
CA GLY A 88 -31.13 15.51 -4.51
C GLY A 88 -29.79 14.89 -4.13
N TRP A 89 -28.87 15.65 -3.53
CA TRP A 89 -27.55 15.15 -3.09
C TRP A 89 -27.58 14.49 -1.72
N ILE A 90 -28.61 14.81 -0.95
CA ILE A 90 -29.00 14.10 0.25
C ILE A 90 -30.50 13.78 0.18
N ASP A 91 -30.89 12.70 0.85
CA ASP A 91 -32.28 12.26 0.95
C ASP A 91 -32.65 11.92 2.40
N GLU A 92 -33.85 12.34 2.83
CA GLU A 92 -34.43 12.02 4.14
C GLU A 92 -35.41 10.84 4.11
N HIS A 93 -35.82 10.44 2.91
CA HIS A 93 -36.83 9.40 2.70
C HIS A 93 -36.22 8.10 2.17
N SER A 94 -34.89 8.04 2.05
CA SER A 94 -34.19 6.82 1.63
C SER A 94 -34.61 5.64 2.50
N PRO A 95 -35.04 4.51 1.90
CA PRO A 95 -35.40 3.32 2.66
C PRO A 95 -34.13 2.74 3.30
N LEU A 96 -34.20 2.44 4.60
CA LEU A 96 -33.12 1.82 5.36
C LEU A 96 -33.53 0.43 5.84
N PRO A 97 -32.71 -0.59 5.61
CA PRO A 97 -32.86 -1.87 6.29
C PRO A 97 -32.53 -1.70 7.79
N ILE A 98 -33.03 -2.61 8.62
CA ILE A 98 -32.92 -2.51 10.08
C ILE A 98 -31.45 -2.57 10.55
N GLU A 99 -30.58 -3.26 9.80
CA GLU A 99 -29.14 -3.36 10.03
C GLU A 99 -28.46 -1.99 9.95
N GLU A 100 -28.74 -1.23 8.90
CA GLU A 100 -28.17 0.10 8.69
C GLU A 100 -28.79 1.13 9.65
N LEU A 101 -30.07 0.99 9.97
CA LEU A 101 -30.72 1.80 11.00
C LEU A 101 -30.04 1.59 12.36
N PHE A 102 -29.67 0.35 12.68
CA PHE A 102 -28.96 0.05 13.91
C PHE A 102 -27.69 0.89 13.99
N ASP A 103 -26.88 0.98 12.95
CA ASP A 103 -25.61 1.72 12.99
C ASP A 103 -25.75 3.21 13.36
N VAL A 104 -26.89 3.84 13.07
CA VAL A 104 -27.14 5.26 13.39
C VAL A 104 -27.89 5.50 14.70
N LEU A 105 -28.46 4.45 15.32
CA LEU A 105 -29.18 4.53 16.59
C LEU A 105 -28.32 4.16 17.80
N LEU A 106 -28.54 4.89 18.89
CA LEU A 106 -28.07 4.54 20.22
C LEU A 106 -28.91 3.39 20.80
N LYS A 107 -28.30 2.60 21.69
CA LYS A 107 -28.98 1.47 22.35
C LYS A 107 -30.30 1.85 23.01
N ALA A 108 -30.35 3.02 23.66
CA ALA A 108 -31.57 3.51 24.33
C ALA A 108 -32.68 3.86 23.33
N GLU A 109 -32.32 4.39 22.17
CA GLU A 109 -33.27 4.76 21.11
C GLU A 109 -33.82 3.51 20.42
N ILE A 110 -32.99 2.47 20.25
CA ILE A 110 -33.45 1.16 19.76
C ILE A 110 -34.49 0.57 20.71
N LEU A 111 -34.27 0.64 22.02
CA LEU A 111 -35.26 0.19 23.01
C LEU A 111 -36.54 1.03 22.99
N GLN A 112 -36.42 2.34 22.76
CA GLN A 112 -37.58 3.23 22.65
C GLN A 112 -38.44 2.89 21.43
N CYS A 113 -37.83 2.60 20.28
CA CYS A 113 -38.54 2.36 19.02
C CYS A 113 -39.00 0.90 18.87
N PHE A 114 -38.19 -0.07 19.33
CA PHE A 114 -38.39 -1.50 19.09
C PHE A 114 -38.59 -2.32 20.38
N GLY A 115 -38.70 -1.68 21.54
CA GLY A 115 -38.75 -2.36 22.84
C GLY A 115 -39.90 -3.35 23.00
N THR A 116 -41.01 -3.19 22.27
CA THR A 116 -42.13 -4.13 22.27
C THR A 116 -41.82 -5.45 21.57
N VAL A 117 -40.83 -5.45 20.69
CA VAL A 117 -40.41 -6.61 19.87
C VAL A 117 -39.16 -7.27 20.45
N ILE A 118 -38.41 -6.56 21.31
CA ILE A 118 -37.20 -7.06 21.95
C ILE A 118 -37.53 -7.90 23.18
N GLU A 119 -37.28 -9.22 23.10
CA GLU A 119 -37.52 -10.17 24.19
C GLU A 119 -36.63 -9.95 25.42
N GLN A 120 -35.37 -9.53 25.21
CA GLN A 120 -34.38 -9.28 26.27
C GLN A 120 -33.87 -7.84 26.28
N PRO A 121 -34.62 -6.88 26.86
CA PRO A 121 -34.27 -5.45 26.84
C PRO A 121 -32.93 -5.07 27.51
N LYS A 122 -32.37 -5.96 28.34
CA LYS A 122 -31.07 -5.77 28.99
C LYS A 122 -29.88 -6.29 28.17
N GLY A 123 -30.14 -7.02 27.08
CA GLY A 123 -29.12 -7.60 26.19
C GLY A 123 -28.24 -6.55 25.49
N LYS A 124 -27.25 -6.98 24.72
CA LYS A 124 -26.45 -6.06 23.89
C LYS A 124 -27.19 -5.76 22.60
N LYS A 125 -26.89 -4.61 21.98
CA LYS A 125 -27.44 -4.21 20.69
C LYS A 125 -27.18 -5.27 19.60
N SER A 126 -26.01 -5.89 19.61
CA SER A 126 -25.63 -6.99 18.71
C SER A 126 -26.51 -8.22 18.84
N ASP A 127 -27.05 -8.47 20.03
CA ASP A 127 -27.82 -9.69 20.33
C ASP A 127 -29.27 -9.55 19.84
N TRP A 128 -29.76 -8.31 19.69
CA TRP A 128 -31.11 -8.02 19.21
C TRP A 128 -31.22 -8.05 17.69
N LEU A 129 -30.14 -7.66 16.99
CA LEU A 129 -30.17 -7.45 15.55
C LEU A 129 -30.63 -8.69 14.76
N PRO A 130 -30.10 -9.92 14.99
CA PRO A 130 -30.51 -11.09 14.21
C PRO A 130 -32.02 -11.37 14.27
N SER A 131 -32.61 -11.30 15.47
CA SER A 131 -34.05 -11.54 15.65
C SER A 131 -34.90 -10.43 15.04
N LEU A 132 -34.43 -9.17 15.07
CA LEU A 132 -35.17 -8.06 14.48
C LEU A 132 -35.07 -8.07 12.95
N SER A 133 -33.89 -8.38 12.40
CA SER A 133 -33.69 -8.59 10.97
C SER A 133 -34.61 -9.65 10.37
N GLU A 134 -34.87 -10.74 11.09
CA GLU A 134 -35.81 -11.79 10.63
C GLU A 134 -37.28 -11.36 10.67
N GLN A 135 -37.66 -10.45 11.57
CA GLN A 135 -39.05 -10.02 11.78
C GLN A 135 -39.40 -8.76 10.98
N LEU A 136 -38.42 -7.91 10.72
CA LEU A 136 -38.55 -6.57 10.16
C LEU A 136 -37.77 -6.48 8.84
N CYS A 137 -38.22 -7.25 7.85
CA CYS A 137 -37.53 -7.42 6.57
C CYS A 137 -37.68 -6.23 5.61
N ASP A 138 -38.76 -5.44 5.74
CA ASP A 138 -39.06 -4.35 4.81
C ASP A 138 -38.28 -3.09 5.18
N ALA A 139 -37.47 -2.58 4.25
CA ALA A 139 -36.76 -1.32 4.41
C ALA A 139 -37.73 -0.13 4.44
N GLN A 140 -37.52 0.79 5.38
CA GLN A 140 -38.37 1.97 5.59
C GLN A 140 -37.53 3.21 5.86
N SER A 141 -38.11 4.40 5.67
CA SER A 141 -37.44 5.65 6.02
C SER A 141 -37.23 5.76 7.53
N PHE A 142 -36.25 6.57 7.95
CA PHE A 142 -35.97 6.82 9.37
C PHE A 142 -37.20 7.29 10.15
N SER A 143 -38.00 8.20 9.57
CA SER A 143 -39.23 8.71 10.19
C SER A 143 -40.32 7.65 10.37
N GLN A 144 -40.34 6.62 9.52
CA GLN A 144 -41.30 5.51 9.63
C GLN A 144 -40.84 4.50 10.68
N TRP A 145 -39.52 4.23 10.74
CA TRP A 145 -38.95 3.36 11.75
C TRP A 145 -39.04 3.93 13.17
N CYS A 146 -38.75 5.22 13.31
CA CYS A 146 -38.57 5.87 14.60
C CYS A 146 -39.42 7.15 14.74
N PRO A 147 -40.76 7.07 14.62
CA PRO A 147 -41.63 8.24 14.67
C PRO A 147 -41.63 8.93 16.04
N GLN A 148 -41.11 8.26 17.09
CA GLN A 148 -41.00 8.82 18.45
C GLN A 148 -39.71 9.64 18.65
N LEU A 149 -38.77 9.62 17.71
CA LEU A 149 -37.53 10.39 17.79
C LEU A 149 -37.69 11.73 17.06
N ASP A 150 -37.45 12.83 17.77
CA ASP A 150 -37.41 14.17 17.20
C ASP A 150 -36.01 14.43 16.60
N ASP A 151 -35.71 13.76 15.49
CA ASP A 151 -34.47 13.92 14.73
C ASP A 151 -34.70 13.61 13.25
N ARG A 152 -33.78 14.07 12.40
CA ARG A 152 -33.78 13.82 10.95
C ARG A 152 -32.58 12.97 10.59
N LEU A 153 -32.71 12.15 9.55
CA LEU A 153 -31.61 11.36 9.00
C LEU A 153 -31.38 11.77 7.56
N PHE A 154 -30.19 12.28 7.27
CA PHE A 154 -29.76 12.60 5.91
C PHE A 154 -28.93 11.45 5.35
N THR A 155 -29.33 10.95 4.18
CA THR A 155 -28.59 9.93 3.42
C THR A 155 -27.89 10.57 2.24
N LEU A 156 -26.57 10.43 2.13
CA LEU A 156 -25.83 10.86 0.94
C LEU A 156 -26.18 9.97 -0.25
N THR A 157 -26.70 10.57 -1.32
CA THR A 157 -27.07 9.86 -2.55
C THR A 157 -25.96 9.91 -3.60
N ILE A 158 -25.01 10.86 -3.48
CA ILE A 158 -23.96 11.12 -4.47
C ILE A 158 -22.59 10.52 -4.12
N MET A 159 -22.51 9.61 -3.13
CA MET A 159 -21.21 9.09 -2.69
C MET A 159 -20.45 8.39 -3.83
N GLY A 160 -21.15 7.67 -4.71
CA GLY A 160 -20.52 7.04 -5.88
C GLY A 160 -19.88 8.05 -6.85
N LEU A 161 -20.48 9.23 -7.00
CA LEU A 161 -19.90 10.33 -7.77
C LEU A 161 -18.66 10.89 -7.06
N CYS A 162 -18.75 11.16 -5.77
CA CYS A 162 -17.63 11.67 -4.96
C CYS A 162 -16.42 10.71 -4.97
N ASP A 163 -16.66 9.40 -4.82
CA ASP A 163 -15.63 8.37 -4.90
C ASP A 163 -14.99 8.30 -6.29
N ARG A 164 -15.78 8.48 -7.35
CA ARG A 164 -15.24 8.56 -8.71
C ARG A 164 -14.32 9.78 -8.90
N LEU A 165 -14.72 10.95 -8.42
CA LEU A 165 -13.85 12.15 -8.44
C LEU A 165 -12.57 11.92 -7.64
N ARG A 166 -12.68 11.28 -6.48
CA ARG A 166 -11.54 10.88 -5.63
C ARG A 166 -10.60 9.92 -6.34
N LEU A 167 -11.15 8.91 -7.00
CA LEU A 167 -10.41 7.96 -7.81
C LEU A 167 -9.69 8.65 -8.97
N MET A 168 -10.34 9.60 -9.65
CA MET A 168 -9.73 10.35 -10.75
C MET A 168 -8.58 11.25 -10.28
N PHE A 169 -8.71 11.83 -9.09
CA PHE A 169 -7.69 12.69 -8.50
C PHE A 169 -6.47 11.89 -8.02
N PHE A 170 -6.67 10.89 -7.17
CA PHE A 170 -5.58 10.11 -6.56
C PHE A 170 -5.14 8.89 -7.39
N GLY A 171 -5.90 8.50 -8.43
CA GLY A 171 -5.71 7.25 -9.16
C GLY A 171 -6.03 5.99 -8.33
N ASN A 172 -6.52 6.17 -7.10
CA ASN A 172 -6.82 5.12 -6.15
C ASN A 172 -7.91 5.57 -5.16
N LEU A 173 -8.42 4.63 -4.36
CA LEU A 173 -9.47 4.87 -3.35
C LEU A 173 -8.99 4.59 -1.92
N TYR A 174 -7.70 4.35 -1.70
CA TYR A 174 -7.16 4.22 -0.33
C TYR A 174 -6.72 5.57 0.24
N GLN A 175 -6.37 6.54 -0.62
CA GLN A 175 -6.16 7.93 -0.23
C GLN A 175 -7.50 8.65 -0.12
N ASP A 176 -7.56 9.58 0.83
CA ASP A 176 -8.72 10.42 1.05
C ASP A 176 -8.32 11.91 1.14
N TRP A 177 -9.31 12.76 1.33
CA TRP A 177 -9.14 14.21 1.35
C TRP A 177 -8.30 14.71 2.54
N SER A 178 -8.01 13.86 3.55
CA SER A 178 -7.13 14.22 4.66
C SER A 178 -5.67 14.42 4.25
N GLU A 179 -5.25 13.91 3.08
CA GLU A 179 -3.92 14.14 2.52
C GLU A 179 -3.57 15.64 2.39
N PHE A 180 -4.56 16.46 2.04
CA PHE A 180 -4.40 17.92 2.00
C PHE A 180 -4.12 18.49 3.38
N VAL A 181 -4.86 18.05 4.39
CA VAL A 181 -4.71 18.51 5.79
C VAL A 181 -3.34 18.11 6.34
N LEU A 182 -2.90 16.87 6.07
CA LEU A 182 -1.60 16.38 6.48
C LEU A 182 -0.45 17.14 5.80
N ALA A 183 -0.65 17.57 4.56
CA ALA A 183 0.31 18.41 3.85
C ALA A 183 0.33 19.85 4.36
N ASP A 184 -0.85 20.46 4.58
CA ASP A 184 -1.00 21.83 5.09
C ASP A 184 -0.43 21.98 6.51
N LEU A 185 -0.56 20.94 7.35
CA LEU A 185 0.07 20.86 8.68
C LEU A 185 1.60 20.73 8.63
N GLY A 186 2.18 20.51 7.45
CA GLY A 186 3.60 20.18 7.30
C GLY A 186 3.97 18.80 7.86
N ILE A 187 2.99 17.96 8.22
CA ILE A 187 3.24 16.58 8.67
C ILE A 187 3.83 15.77 7.51
N PHE A 188 3.28 15.94 6.31
CA PHE A 188 3.80 15.35 5.08
C PHE A 188 4.23 16.43 4.10
N THR A 189 5.51 16.42 3.72
CA THR A 189 6.01 17.23 2.61
C THR A 189 6.20 16.34 1.40
N TYR A 190 5.60 16.66 0.26
CA TYR A 190 5.74 15.90 -0.99
C TYR A 190 6.72 16.57 -1.95
N GLU A 191 7.38 15.77 -2.80
CA GLU A 191 8.26 16.31 -3.84
C GLU A 191 7.45 17.05 -4.90
N LYS A 192 7.91 18.25 -5.27
CA LYS A 192 7.29 19.04 -6.33
C LYS A 192 7.73 18.50 -7.70
N VAL A 193 6.89 17.67 -8.31
CA VAL A 193 7.08 17.15 -9.66
C VAL A 193 6.29 18.01 -10.66
N GLU A 194 6.90 18.38 -11.77
CA GLU A 194 6.20 19.09 -12.85
C GLU A 194 5.27 18.14 -13.60
N PHE A 195 4.05 18.60 -13.87
CA PHE A 195 3.02 17.77 -14.48
C PHE A 195 2.66 18.30 -15.87
N CYS A 196 2.81 17.48 -16.91
CA CYS A 196 2.40 17.83 -18.27
C CYS A 196 0.95 17.35 -18.57
N ALA A 197 0.45 17.61 -19.78
CA ALA A 197 -0.88 17.14 -20.19
C ALA A 197 -0.99 15.61 -20.22
N GLU A 198 0.11 14.91 -20.46
CA GLU A 198 0.21 13.44 -20.51
C GLU A 198 0.37 12.80 -19.12
N SER A 199 0.49 13.61 -18.07
CA SER A 199 0.55 13.20 -16.66
C SER A 199 -0.84 12.81 -16.13
N ARG A 200 -1.48 11.80 -16.74
CA ARG A 200 -2.78 11.25 -16.30
C ARG A 200 -2.70 9.72 -16.25
N GLY A 201 -3.19 9.12 -15.16
CA GLY A 201 -3.29 7.65 -15.04
C GLY A 201 -4.47 7.07 -15.85
N LEU A 202 -5.58 7.82 -15.88
CA LEU A 202 -6.82 7.50 -16.59
C LEU A 202 -6.91 8.43 -17.81
N ARG A 203 -6.97 7.88 -19.02
CA ARG A 203 -6.81 8.68 -20.26
C ARG A 203 -8.13 9.04 -20.92
N CYS A 204 -9.16 8.23 -20.71
CA CYS A 204 -10.48 8.40 -21.28
C CYS A 204 -11.55 7.98 -20.29
N ARG A 205 -12.82 8.16 -20.65
CA ARG A 205 -13.95 7.82 -19.77
C ARG A 205 -13.99 6.32 -19.50
N GLU A 206 -13.73 5.51 -20.51
CA GLU A 206 -13.73 4.06 -20.43
C GLU A 206 -12.71 3.55 -19.41
N ASP A 207 -11.55 4.22 -19.27
CA ASP A 207 -10.57 3.90 -18.23
C ASP A 207 -11.13 4.14 -16.81
N VAL A 208 -11.86 5.25 -16.61
CA VAL A 208 -12.47 5.59 -15.31
C VAL A 208 -13.53 4.54 -14.96
N ASP A 209 -14.43 4.23 -15.90
CA ASP A 209 -15.50 3.26 -15.72
C ASP A 209 -14.94 1.86 -15.42
N ALA A 210 -13.93 1.43 -16.18
CA ALA A 210 -13.23 0.18 -15.92
C ALA A 210 -12.56 0.14 -14.54
N CYS A 211 -11.96 1.25 -14.10
CA CYS A 211 -11.33 1.31 -12.78
C CYS A 211 -12.35 1.22 -11.64
N VAL A 212 -13.49 1.89 -11.78
CA VAL A 212 -14.62 1.81 -10.83
C VAL A 212 -15.19 0.40 -10.80
N PHE A 213 -15.41 -0.21 -11.96
CA PHE A 213 -15.90 -1.59 -12.08
C PHE A 213 -14.98 -2.59 -11.39
N LEU A 214 -13.66 -2.53 -11.62
CA LEU A 214 -12.70 -3.40 -10.93
C LEU A 214 -12.73 -3.22 -9.41
N HIS A 215 -12.96 -1.99 -8.93
CA HIS A 215 -13.12 -1.75 -7.49
C HIS A 215 -14.42 -2.36 -6.95
N GLN A 216 -15.53 -2.24 -7.67
CA GLN A 216 -16.79 -2.87 -7.29
C GLN A 216 -16.66 -4.40 -7.24
N CYS A 217 -16.02 -5.02 -8.23
CA CYS A 217 -15.70 -6.45 -8.20
C CYS A 217 -14.90 -6.84 -6.95
N GLN A 218 -13.93 -6.01 -6.54
CA GLN A 218 -13.18 -6.24 -5.32
C GLN A 218 -14.07 -6.16 -4.07
N GLN A 219 -14.94 -5.16 -3.96
CA GLN A 219 -15.86 -5.01 -2.83
C GLN A 219 -16.84 -6.18 -2.74
N ARG A 220 -17.41 -6.61 -3.87
CA ARG A 220 -18.30 -7.78 -3.95
C ARG A 220 -17.59 -9.06 -3.51
N PHE A 221 -16.33 -9.24 -3.93
CA PHE A 221 -15.49 -10.34 -3.47
C PHE A 221 -15.22 -10.30 -1.96
N GLU A 222 -14.91 -9.13 -1.40
CA GLU A 222 -14.70 -8.95 0.03
C GLU A 222 -15.99 -9.15 0.85
N ALA A 223 -17.15 -8.86 0.27
CA ALA A 223 -18.47 -9.11 0.85
C ALA A 223 -18.88 -10.61 0.82
N GLY A 224 -18.09 -11.47 0.16
CA GLY A 224 -18.32 -12.91 0.13
C GLY A 224 -19.26 -13.39 -0.99
N GLU A 225 -19.50 -12.58 -2.03
CA GLU A 225 -20.22 -13.02 -3.22
C GLU A 225 -19.49 -14.15 -3.97
N ALA A 226 -20.23 -14.86 -4.83
CA ALA A 226 -19.72 -16.00 -5.57
C ALA A 226 -18.55 -15.61 -6.50
N VAL A 227 -17.40 -16.26 -6.28
CA VAL A 227 -16.15 -15.96 -7.01
C VAL A 227 -16.29 -16.18 -8.51
N ALA A 228 -17.01 -17.21 -8.95
CA ALA A 228 -17.16 -17.55 -10.37
C ALA A 228 -17.74 -16.38 -11.19
N ASP A 229 -18.85 -15.80 -10.72
CA ASP A 229 -19.54 -14.70 -11.39
C ASP A 229 -18.67 -13.43 -11.45
N ILE A 230 -17.91 -13.17 -10.39
CA ILE A 230 -17.00 -12.01 -10.33
C ILE A 230 -15.85 -12.19 -11.32
N VAL A 231 -15.24 -13.38 -11.37
CA VAL A 231 -14.12 -13.67 -12.27
C VAL A 231 -14.56 -13.61 -13.74
N GLU A 232 -15.74 -14.15 -14.07
CA GLU A 232 -16.31 -14.04 -15.42
C GLU A 232 -16.48 -12.57 -15.84
N GLN A 233 -17.06 -11.75 -14.96
CA GLN A 233 -17.24 -10.32 -15.19
C GLN A 233 -15.92 -9.57 -15.35
N ILE A 234 -14.89 -9.90 -14.56
CA ILE A 234 -13.56 -9.32 -14.69
C ILE A 234 -12.90 -9.70 -16.02
N ASN A 235 -13.05 -10.96 -16.46
CA ASN A 235 -12.44 -11.46 -17.69
C ASN A 235 -13.11 -10.91 -18.95
N ALA A 236 -14.42 -10.61 -18.89
CA ALA A 236 -15.16 -9.98 -19.98
C ALA A 236 -14.77 -8.50 -20.22
N LEU A 237 -14.06 -7.87 -19.27
CA LEU A 237 -13.65 -6.48 -19.38
C LEU A 237 -12.49 -6.30 -20.37
N GLU A 238 -12.76 -5.56 -21.46
CA GLU A 238 -11.75 -5.15 -22.43
C GLU A 238 -10.96 -3.94 -21.92
N LEU A 239 -9.62 -4.05 -21.93
CA LEU A 239 -8.72 -3.02 -21.40
C LEU A 239 -7.56 -2.79 -22.37
N SER A 240 -7.39 -1.55 -22.82
CA SER A 240 -6.23 -1.12 -23.60
C SER A 240 -5.14 -0.49 -22.71
N ASN A 241 -5.51 0.07 -21.55
CA ASN A 241 -4.60 0.73 -20.63
C ASN A 241 -3.77 -0.30 -19.83
N PRO A 242 -2.42 -0.30 -19.96
CA PRO A 242 -1.55 -1.25 -19.25
C PRO A 242 -1.65 -1.18 -17.73
N TRP A 243 -1.90 0.00 -17.17
CA TRP A 243 -2.07 0.19 -15.73
C TRP A 243 -3.33 -0.54 -15.22
N LEU A 244 -4.43 -0.48 -15.97
CA LEU A 244 -5.67 -1.21 -15.65
C LEU A 244 -5.52 -2.70 -15.86
N GLN A 245 -4.81 -3.16 -16.90
CA GLN A 245 -4.52 -4.58 -17.09
C GLN A 245 -3.75 -5.16 -15.90
N ARG A 246 -2.77 -4.41 -15.36
CA ARG A 246 -2.03 -4.79 -14.16
C ARG A 246 -2.94 -4.81 -12.92
N ARG A 247 -3.84 -3.85 -12.77
CA ARG A 247 -4.84 -3.80 -11.69
C ARG A 247 -5.78 -5.00 -11.75
N ARG A 248 -6.29 -5.35 -12.93
CA ARG A 248 -7.09 -6.55 -13.21
C ARG A 248 -6.33 -7.82 -12.81
N GLY A 249 -5.10 -7.98 -13.29
CA GLY A 249 -4.25 -9.12 -12.97
C GLY A 249 -4.00 -9.25 -11.46
N LYS A 250 -3.76 -8.14 -10.76
CA LYS A 250 -3.58 -8.14 -9.31
C LYS A 250 -4.83 -8.63 -8.56
N LEU A 251 -6.02 -8.16 -8.96
CA LEU A 251 -7.29 -8.59 -8.37
C LEU A 251 -7.52 -10.09 -8.60
N LEU A 252 -7.38 -10.56 -9.84
CA LEU A 252 -7.46 -11.99 -10.17
C LEU A 252 -6.46 -12.82 -9.35
N PHE A 253 -5.21 -12.35 -9.23
CA PHE A 253 -4.21 -13.01 -8.40
C PHE A 253 -4.61 -13.13 -6.93
N GLN A 254 -5.20 -12.07 -6.35
CA GLN A 254 -5.69 -12.08 -4.95
C GLN A 254 -6.87 -13.04 -4.77
N ILE A 255 -7.80 -13.08 -5.73
CA ILE A 255 -8.91 -14.03 -5.74
C ILE A 255 -8.38 -15.46 -5.84
N GLY A 256 -7.45 -15.73 -6.76
CA GLY A 256 -6.81 -17.05 -6.89
C GLY A 256 -6.11 -17.50 -5.60
N GLN A 257 -5.47 -16.58 -4.88
CA GLN A 257 -4.87 -16.88 -3.56
C GLN A 257 -5.92 -17.24 -2.52
N HIS A 258 -7.08 -16.57 -2.55
CA HIS A 258 -8.19 -16.89 -1.66
C HIS A 258 -8.76 -18.27 -1.95
N CYS A 259 -9.03 -18.61 -3.21
CA CYS A 259 -9.46 -19.95 -3.62
C CYS A 259 -8.48 -21.04 -3.17
N GLU A 260 -7.17 -20.80 -3.31
CA GLU A 260 -6.13 -21.73 -2.84
C GLU A 260 -6.15 -21.94 -1.31
N ARG A 261 -6.44 -20.89 -0.54
CA ARG A 261 -6.60 -20.98 0.93
C ARG A 261 -7.82 -21.80 1.33
N LEU A 262 -8.92 -21.66 0.58
CA LEU A 262 -10.15 -22.46 0.76
C LEU A 262 -10.05 -23.88 0.17
N ALA A 263 -8.92 -24.22 -0.45
CA ALA A 263 -8.70 -25.48 -1.16
C ALA A 263 -9.61 -25.72 -2.38
N ASP A 264 -10.24 -24.67 -2.91
CA ASP A 264 -10.88 -24.70 -4.24
C ASP A 264 -9.81 -24.56 -5.33
N PHE A 265 -9.13 -25.67 -5.61
CA PHE A 265 -8.07 -25.70 -6.59
C PHE A 265 -8.58 -25.57 -8.03
N SER A 266 -9.80 -26.01 -8.33
CA SER A 266 -10.40 -25.90 -9.66
C SER A 266 -10.49 -24.44 -10.11
N THR A 267 -11.06 -23.58 -9.27
CA THR A 267 -11.18 -22.15 -9.55
C THR A 267 -9.81 -21.47 -9.54
N ALA A 268 -8.95 -21.81 -8.57
CA ALA A 268 -7.59 -21.27 -8.52
C ALA A 268 -6.76 -21.59 -9.78
N LEU A 269 -6.85 -22.82 -10.31
CA LEU A 269 -6.17 -23.21 -11.55
C LEU A 269 -6.67 -22.41 -12.75
N THR A 270 -7.98 -22.23 -12.86
CA THR A 270 -8.60 -21.44 -13.95
C THR A 270 -8.09 -20.00 -13.91
N ILE A 271 -8.15 -19.37 -12.74
CA ILE A 271 -7.67 -18.00 -12.54
C ILE A 271 -6.17 -17.87 -12.86
N TYR A 272 -5.33 -18.74 -12.32
CA TYR A 272 -3.87 -18.60 -12.50
C TYR A 272 -3.38 -18.92 -13.91
N ARG A 273 -4.13 -19.67 -14.72
CA ARG A 273 -3.77 -19.94 -16.13
C ARG A 273 -3.82 -18.68 -16.99
N ASP A 274 -4.80 -17.82 -16.75
CA ASP A 274 -5.02 -16.61 -17.55
C ASP A 274 -4.47 -15.34 -16.87
N CYS A 275 -3.92 -15.47 -15.67
CA CYS A 275 -3.39 -14.35 -14.89
C CYS A 275 -1.91 -14.09 -15.21
N ALA A 276 -1.65 -13.00 -15.95
CA ALA A 276 -0.30 -12.52 -16.25
C ALA A 276 0.36 -11.72 -15.11
N TYR A 277 -0.20 -11.72 -13.89
CA TYR A 277 0.38 -10.96 -12.78
C TYR A 277 1.63 -11.65 -12.23
N PRO A 278 2.73 -10.91 -11.95
CA PRO A 278 3.99 -11.53 -11.52
C PRO A 278 3.84 -12.45 -10.31
N GLY A 279 4.31 -13.69 -10.47
CA GLY A 279 4.20 -14.75 -9.47
C GLY A 279 2.96 -15.64 -9.58
N ALA A 280 1.99 -15.33 -10.46
CA ALA A 280 0.86 -16.21 -10.76
C ALA A 280 1.34 -17.58 -11.28
N ARG A 281 2.36 -17.61 -12.14
CA ARG A 281 2.96 -18.84 -12.67
C ARG A 281 3.50 -19.76 -11.57
N VAL A 282 4.20 -19.20 -10.58
CA VAL A 282 4.66 -19.94 -9.39
C VAL A 282 3.49 -20.54 -8.61
N ARG A 283 2.40 -19.78 -8.44
CA ARG A 283 1.20 -20.30 -7.78
C ARG A 283 0.53 -21.40 -8.59
N LEU A 284 0.47 -21.25 -9.93
CA LEU A 284 -0.06 -22.27 -10.83
C LEU A 284 0.68 -23.60 -10.68
N ILE A 285 2.03 -23.57 -10.72
CA ILE A 285 2.87 -24.75 -10.49
C ILE A 285 2.54 -25.40 -9.15
N ARG A 286 2.42 -24.61 -8.08
CA ARG A 286 2.10 -25.10 -6.74
C ARG A 286 0.71 -25.73 -6.66
N VAL A 287 -0.30 -25.13 -7.28
CA VAL A 287 -1.67 -25.67 -7.26
C VAL A 287 -1.75 -26.96 -8.08
N LEU A 288 -1.12 -27.03 -9.26
CA LEU A 288 -1.00 -28.27 -10.04
C LEU A 288 -0.37 -29.40 -9.21
N GLU A 289 0.72 -29.10 -8.49
CA GLU A 289 1.34 -30.06 -7.58
C GLU A 289 0.39 -30.54 -6.47
N ARG A 290 -0.40 -29.62 -5.87
CA ARG A 290 -1.39 -29.97 -4.83
C ARG A 290 -2.54 -30.81 -5.36
N CYS A 291 -2.92 -30.64 -6.63
CA CYS A 291 -3.92 -31.44 -7.33
C CYS A 291 -3.40 -32.84 -7.73
N GLY A 292 -2.10 -33.10 -7.60
CA GLY A 292 -1.49 -34.34 -8.07
C GLY A 292 -1.16 -34.36 -9.56
N GLU A 293 -1.32 -33.22 -10.25
CA GLU A 293 -0.99 -33.03 -11.67
C GLU A 293 0.51 -32.81 -11.85
N TYR A 294 1.32 -33.76 -11.39
CA TYR A 294 2.77 -33.62 -11.28
C TYR A 294 3.46 -33.43 -12.63
N GLN A 295 2.95 -34.04 -13.70
CA GLN A 295 3.53 -33.90 -15.04
C GLN A 295 3.32 -32.48 -15.57
N LEU A 296 2.10 -31.95 -15.48
CA LEU A 296 1.81 -30.56 -15.87
C LEU A 296 2.60 -29.55 -15.04
N ALA A 297 2.73 -29.79 -13.73
CA ALA A 297 3.56 -28.96 -12.86
C ALA A 297 5.04 -28.99 -13.28
N MET A 298 5.56 -30.16 -13.67
CA MET A 298 6.94 -30.34 -14.13
C MET A 298 7.20 -29.61 -15.44
N ASP A 299 6.31 -29.75 -16.42
CA ASP A 299 6.45 -29.15 -17.74
C ASP A 299 6.47 -27.62 -17.60
N LEU A 300 5.54 -27.06 -16.81
CA LEU A 300 5.47 -25.64 -16.54
C LEU A 300 6.70 -25.15 -15.75
N ALA A 301 7.15 -25.88 -14.74
CA ALA A 301 8.33 -25.52 -13.96
C ALA A 301 9.63 -25.56 -14.79
N THR A 302 9.73 -26.52 -15.73
CA THR A 302 10.88 -26.64 -16.64
C THR A 302 10.91 -25.49 -17.64
N HIS A 303 9.74 -25.09 -18.15
CA HIS A 303 9.64 -23.90 -18.99
C HIS A 303 10.02 -22.62 -18.22
N ALA A 304 9.51 -22.47 -16.99
CA ALA A 304 9.85 -21.33 -16.14
C ALA A 304 11.34 -21.27 -15.74
N GLU A 305 12.04 -22.41 -15.68
CA GLU A 305 13.48 -22.47 -15.40
C GLU A 305 14.33 -21.85 -16.53
N GLN A 306 13.87 -21.97 -17.78
CA GLN A 306 14.57 -21.43 -18.95
C GLN A 306 14.47 -19.91 -19.02
N THR A 307 13.31 -19.36 -18.64
CA THR A 307 13.04 -17.91 -18.64
C THR A 307 12.27 -17.50 -17.38
N PRO A 308 12.95 -17.39 -16.23
CA PRO A 308 12.32 -16.94 -14.99
C PRO A 308 11.82 -15.49 -15.10
N GLU A 309 10.64 -15.21 -14.55
CA GLU A 309 10.05 -13.87 -14.40
C GLU A 309 10.82 -13.04 -13.36
N SER A 310 11.44 -13.68 -12.37
CA SER A 310 12.17 -13.01 -11.29
C SER A 310 13.17 -13.94 -10.61
N ALA A 311 14.12 -13.35 -9.88
CA ALA A 311 15.03 -14.10 -9.01
C ALA A 311 14.29 -14.91 -7.92
N ALA A 312 13.14 -14.40 -7.45
CA ALA A 312 12.29 -15.09 -6.49
C ALA A 312 11.66 -16.35 -7.09
N GLU A 313 11.21 -16.31 -8.34
CA GLU A 313 10.73 -17.48 -9.06
C GLU A 313 11.86 -18.49 -9.26
N HIS A 314 13.03 -18.06 -9.72
CA HIS A 314 14.17 -18.96 -9.91
C HIS A 314 14.52 -19.73 -8.62
N GLN A 315 14.62 -19.04 -7.48
CA GLN A 315 14.89 -19.69 -6.20
C GLN A 315 13.77 -20.67 -5.78
N HIS A 316 12.51 -20.37 -6.10
CA HIS A 316 11.40 -21.28 -5.88
C HIS A 316 11.54 -22.56 -6.71
N LEU A 317 11.88 -22.41 -8.00
CA LEU A 317 12.06 -23.52 -8.94
C LEU A 317 13.18 -24.47 -8.51
N LEU A 318 14.27 -23.96 -7.94
CA LEU A 318 15.36 -24.78 -7.37
C LEU A 318 14.88 -25.78 -6.29
N ARG A 319 13.74 -25.51 -5.63
CA ARG A 319 13.14 -26.41 -4.63
C ARG A 319 12.07 -27.30 -5.23
N VAL A 320 11.27 -26.74 -6.14
CA VAL A 320 10.12 -27.41 -6.75
C VAL A 320 10.56 -28.46 -7.75
N LEU A 321 11.49 -28.16 -8.66
CA LEU A 321 11.94 -29.08 -9.71
C LEU A 321 12.47 -30.40 -9.14
N PRO A 322 13.39 -30.43 -8.14
CA PRO A 322 13.82 -31.69 -7.53
C PRO A 322 12.70 -32.43 -6.78
N ARG A 323 11.70 -31.70 -6.27
CA ARG A 323 10.55 -32.30 -5.57
C ARG A 323 9.60 -32.97 -6.57
N LEU A 324 9.25 -32.29 -7.65
CA LEU A 324 8.43 -32.82 -8.74
C LEU A 324 9.12 -34.00 -9.43
N ARG A 325 10.43 -33.94 -9.67
CA ARG A 325 11.18 -35.06 -10.29
C ARG A 325 11.07 -36.32 -9.45
N ARG A 326 11.21 -36.20 -8.12
CA ARG A 326 11.02 -37.34 -7.21
C ARG A 326 9.58 -37.86 -7.21
N LYS A 327 8.57 -36.98 -7.29
CA LYS A 327 7.16 -37.38 -7.38
C LYS A 327 6.85 -38.16 -8.65
N LEU A 328 7.56 -37.88 -9.74
CA LEU A 328 7.49 -38.60 -11.01
C LEU A 328 8.43 -39.82 -11.09
N GLY A 329 9.09 -40.22 -10.00
CA GLY A 329 9.98 -41.39 -9.96
C GLY A 329 11.39 -41.16 -10.55
N GLY A 330 11.76 -39.91 -10.84
CA GLY A 330 13.09 -39.55 -11.32
C GLY A 330 14.18 -39.57 -10.22
N PRO A 331 15.47 -39.61 -10.61
CA PRO A 331 16.59 -39.66 -9.67
C PRO A 331 16.71 -38.38 -8.84
N ALA A 332 17.26 -38.51 -7.62
CA ALA A 332 17.52 -37.38 -6.74
C ALA A 332 18.58 -36.45 -7.34
N MET A 333 18.27 -35.15 -7.42
CA MET A 333 19.25 -34.13 -7.82
C MET A 333 20.14 -33.76 -6.63
N LYS A 334 21.45 -33.68 -6.87
CA LYS A 334 22.41 -33.21 -5.89
C LYS A 334 22.17 -31.72 -5.63
N ARG A 335 21.90 -31.35 -4.38
CA ARG A 335 21.83 -29.95 -3.97
C ARG A 335 23.25 -29.39 -3.85
N PRO A 336 23.55 -28.20 -4.40
CA PRO A 336 24.80 -27.54 -4.10
C PRO A 336 24.90 -27.30 -2.59
N ALA A 337 26.11 -27.43 -2.05
CA ALA A 337 26.36 -27.11 -0.65
C ALA A 337 26.14 -25.60 -0.44
N PRO A 338 25.59 -25.18 0.71
CA PRO A 338 25.53 -23.75 1.04
C PRO A 338 26.94 -23.17 1.05
N ARG A 339 27.08 -21.93 0.58
CA ARG A 339 28.38 -21.23 0.61
C ARG A 339 28.75 -20.94 2.06
N ASP A 340 30.04 -21.02 2.35
CA ASP A 340 30.56 -20.72 3.68
C ASP A 340 30.45 -19.20 3.94
N MET A 341 29.87 -18.85 5.07
CA MET A 341 29.63 -17.45 5.47
C MET A 341 30.24 -17.24 6.84
N GLN A 342 30.79 -16.05 7.07
CA GLN A 342 31.30 -15.71 8.40
C GLN A 342 30.19 -15.87 9.43
N ARG A 343 30.42 -16.74 10.41
CA ARG A 343 29.48 -17.02 11.48
C ARG A 343 29.99 -16.42 12.78
N LEU A 344 29.11 -15.70 13.48
CA LEU A 344 29.32 -15.23 14.84
C LEU A 344 28.38 -16.00 15.75
N ASP A 345 28.88 -16.59 16.83
CA ASP A 345 28.06 -17.24 17.85
C ASP A 345 28.22 -16.45 19.15
N LEU A 346 27.12 -15.87 19.63
CA LEU A 346 27.10 -15.05 20.84
C LEU A 346 26.23 -15.69 21.91
N GLN A 347 26.70 -15.64 23.14
CA GLN A 347 25.92 -15.99 24.32
C GLN A 347 25.67 -14.72 25.13
N LEU A 348 24.43 -14.26 25.18
CA LEU A 348 24.06 -12.95 25.74
C LEU A 348 23.08 -13.10 26.92
N PRO A 349 23.21 -12.28 27.98
CA PRO A 349 22.21 -12.24 29.03
C PRO A 349 20.94 -11.53 28.56
N ARG A 350 19.78 -12.16 28.78
CA ARG A 350 18.48 -11.54 28.48
C ARG A 350 18.00 -10.75 29.69
N VAL A 351 18.39 -9.48 29.77
CA VAL A 351 18.13 -8.61 30.94
C VAL A 351 16.74 -7.97 30.88
N ASP A 352 16.32 -7.49 29.71
CA ASP A 352 14.99 -6.99 29.39
C ASP A 352 14.30 -7.86 28.32
N PRO A 353 13.24 -8.61 28.67
CA PRO A 353 12.49 -9.42 27.71
C PRO A 353 11.82 -8.64 26.58
N ALA A 354 11.58 -7.33 26.74
CA ALA A 354 10.92 -6.47 25.76
C ALA A 354 11.85 -5.98 24.64
N LEU A 355 13.18 -5.99 24.86
CA LEU A 355 14.16 -5.67 23.82
C LEU A 355 14.29 -6.82 22.82
N SER A 356 14.37 -6.46 21.54
CA SER A 356 14.61 -7.43 20.47
C SER A 356 16.06 -7.92 20.47
N VAL A 357 16.31 -9.10 19.88
CA VAL A 357 17.64 -9.73 19.88
C VAL A 357 18.70 -8.90 19.17
N GLU A 358 18.31 -8.17 18.13
CA GLU A 358 19.16 -7.29 17.35
C GLU A 358 19.74 -6.16 18.21
N TYR A 359 18.93 -5.57 19.10
CA TYR A 359 19.40 -4.53 20.04
C TYR A 359 20.43 -5.08 21.04
N TYR A 360 20.28 -6.34 21.49
CA TYR A 360 21.30 -6.99 22.32
C TYR A 360 22.63 -7.17 21.58
N VAL A 361 22.57 -7.60 20.32
CA VAL A 361 23.77 -7.77 19.49
C VAL A 361 24.41 -6.42 19.20
N GLN A 362 23.62 -5.40 18.87
CA GLN A 362 24.09 -4.03 18.67
C GLN A 362 24.84 -3.54 19.91
N ALA A 363 24.22 -3.62 21.09
CA ALA A 363 24.83 -3.17 22.34
C ALA A 363 26.10 -3.96 22.69
N HIS A 364 26.14 -5.26 22.38
CA HIS A 364 27.32 -6.10 22.65
C HIS A 364 28.50 -5.79 21.73
N LEU A 365 28.24 -5.50 20.45
CA LEU A 365 29.28 -5.27 19.45
C LEU A 365 29.72 -3.80 19.35
N ALA A 366 28.90 -2.86 19.81
CA ALA A 366 29.20 -1.44 19.75
C ALA A 366 30.42 -1.06 20.59
N GLN A 367 31.33 -0.31 19.96
CA GLN A 367 32.48 0.34 20.59
C GLN A 367 32.61 1.74 20.01
N ASP A 368 33.22 2.68 20.73
CA ASP A 368 33.40 4.05 20.23
C ASP A 368 34.18 4.10 18.90
N SER A 369 35.15 3.19 18.71
CA SER A 369 35.92 3.04 17.48
C SER A 369 35.23 2.18 16.41
N ALA A 370 34.16 1.46 16.78
CA ALA A 370 33.46 0.52 15.92
C ALA A 370 31.93 0.58 16.13
N PRO A 371 31.28 1.74 15.83
CA PRO A 371 29.86 1.93 16.07
C PRO A 371 29.02 0.92 15.27
N VAL A 372 27.92 0.48 15.88
CA VAL A 372 26.97 -0.48 15.30
C VAL A 372 25.60 0.16 15.23
N HIS A 373 24.97 0.09 14.06
CA HIS A 373 23.65 0.65 13.80
C HIS A 373 22.68 -0.44 13.39
N TYR A 374 21.49 -0.43 14.00
CA TYR A 374 20.35 -1.16 13.47
C TYR A 374 19.82 -0.37 12.27
N VAL A 375 19.93 -0.94 11.06
CA VAL A 375 19.49 -0.29 9.83
C VAL A 375 18.56 -1.15 8.98
N GLU A 376 18.69 -2.47 9.02
CA GLU A 376 17.98 -3.40 8.12
C GLU A 376 18.02 -2.88 6.67
N ASN A 377 16.86 -2.67 6.04
CA ASN A 377 16.75 -2.22 4.67
C ASN A 377 16.88 -0.68 4.53
N SER A 378 16.93 0.07 5.63
CA SER A 378 16.75 1.52 5.60
C SER A 378 17.94 2.29 5.04
N LEU A 379 19.17 1.90 5.42
CA LEU A 379 20.38 2.63 5.04
C LEU A 379 20.62 2.59 3.52
N ILE A 380 20.77 1.40 2.95
CA ILE A 380 21.12 1.24 1.53
C ILE A 380 20.00 1.76 0.62
N ASN A 381 18.73 1.53 0.99
CA ASN A 381 17.60 2.13 0.26
C ASN A 381 17.65 3.66 0.35
N SER A 382 17.98 4.24 1.50
CA SER A 382 18.06 5.71 1.64
C SER A 382 19.19 6.29 0.80
N LEU A 383 20.37 5.67 0.80
CA LEU A 383 21.49 6.09 -0.05
C LEU A 383 21.11 6.00 -1.54
N PHE A 384 20.45 4.92 -1.96
CA PHE A 384 19.91 4.77 -3.31
C PHE A 384 18.90 5.89 -3.63
N GLY A 385 17.95 6.13 -2.73
CA GLY A 385 16.90 7.12 -2.89
C GLY A 385 17.44 8.54 -3.01
N LEU A 386 18.47 8.88 -2.23
CA LEU A 386 19.16 10.16 -2.31
C LEU A 386 19.96 10.30 -3.61
N LEU A 387 20.76 9.29 -3.99
CA LEU A 387 21.59 9.35 -5.21
C LEU A 387 20.75 9.32 -6.49
N CYS A 388 19.64 8.59 -6.50
CA CYS A 388 18.79 8.45 -7.67
C CYS A 388 17.52 9.32 -7.62
N TRP A 389 17.48 10.31 -6.72
CA TRP A 389 16.33 11.20 -6.55
C TRP A 389 15.82 11.79 -7.89
N PRO A 390 16.67 12.31 -8.80
CA PRO A 390 16.21 12.85 -10.07
C PRO A 390 15.56 11.81 -10.99
N ALA A 391 16.04 10.56 -10.95
CA ALA A 391 15.46 9.47 -11.71
C ALA A 391 14.11 9.03 -11.11
N ILE A 392 14.05 8.86 -9.78
CA ILE A 392 12.84 8.42 -9.07
C ILE A 392 11.69 9.41 -9.26
N PHE A 393 11.97 10.71 -9.18
CA PHE A 393 10.99 11.78 -9.30
C PHE A 393 10.93 12.41 -10.70
N ALA A 394 11.45 11.72 -11.71
CA ALA A 394 11.35 12.16 -13.10
C ALA A 394 9.87 12.29 -13.54
N PRO A 395 9.48 13.41 -14.17
CA PRO A 395 8.09 13.71 -14.56
C PRO A 395 7.68 12.94 -15.83
N LEU A 396 7.80 11.60 -15.81
CA LEU A 396 7.41 10.77 -16.94
C LEU A 396 5.88 10.67 -17.07
N PRO A 397 5.32 10.55 -18.29
CA PRO A 397 3.90 10.37 -18.52
C PRO A 397 3.31 9.22 -17.67
N GLY A 398 2.24 9.49 -16.93
CA GLY A 398 1.57 8.54 -16.04
C GLY A 398 2.33 8.12 -14.76
N ALA A 399 3.54 8.63 -14.51
CA ALA A 399 4.27 8.33 -13.28
C ALA A 399 3.77 9.18 -12.10
N PHE A 400 3.53 10.47 -12.36
CA PHE A 400 2.98 11.44 -11.43
C PHE A 400 1.82 12.20 -12.07
N PHE A 401 0.72 12.38 -11.35
CA PHE A 401 -0.51 13.03 -11.82
C PHE A 401 -1.30 13.75 -10.71
N HIS A 402 -0.81 13.77 -9.46
CA HIS A 402 -1.29 14.66 -8.39
C HIS A 402 -0.16 15.03 -7.39
N PRO A 403 -0.29 16.11 -6.59
CA PRO A 403 0.76 16.58 -5.68
C PRO A 403 1.11 15.64 -4.51
N PHE A 404 0.18 14.76 -4.12
CA PHE A 404 0.29 13.91 -2.92
C PHE A 404 0.89 12.54 -3.19
N GLN A 405 1.92 12.47 -4.02
CA GLN A 405 2.57 11.20 -4.38
C GLN A 405 3.91 11.04 -3.66
N ARG A 406 3.97 10.04 -2.79
CA ARG A 406 5.23 9.62 -2.14
C ARG A 406 6.29 9.18 -3.16
N GLY A 407 5.88 8.65 -4.31
CA GLY A 407 6.74 8.18 -5.38
C GLY A 407 5.93 7.89 -6.65
N PRO A 408 6.60 7.48 -7.74
CA PRO A 408 5.93 7.27 -9.02
C PRO A 408 5.03 6.02 -8.98
N VAL A 409 3.87 6.06 -9.62
CA VAL A 409 2.92 4.92 -9.63
C VAL A 409 3.51 3.69 -10.33
N ASP A 410 4.42 3.88 -11.28
CA ASP A 410 5.11 2.81 -11.99
C ASP A 410 6.33 2.26 -11.25
N LEU A 411 6.60 2.66 -10.00
CA LEU A 411 7.79 2.25 -9.24
C LEU A 411 8.03 0.73 -9.23
N LEU A 412 6.96 -0.05 -9.16
CA LEU A 412 7.02 -1.51 -9.07
C LEU A 412 6.67 -2.19 -10.40
N ASN A 413 6.71 -1.46 -11.52
CA ASN A 413 6.55 -2.02 -12.86
C ASN A 413 7.90 -2.51 -13.39
N GLU A 414 7.87 -3.51 -14.25
CA GLU A 414 9.06 -4.15 -14.83
C GLU A 414 9.87 -3.18 -15.71
N ASP A 415 9.19 -2.22 -16.35
CA ASP A 415 9.79 -1.21 -17.21
C ASP A 415 10.24 0.05 -16.46
N PHE A 416 10.07 0.13 -15.13
CA PHE A 416 10.40 1.31 -14.32
C PHE A 416 11.81 1.83 -14.59
N HIS A 417 12.79 0.92 -14.56
CA HIS A 417 14.19 1.20 -14.83
C HIS A 417 14.40 1.57 -16.30
N ALA A 418 13.87 0.79 -17.24
CA ALA A 418 14.05 0.99 -18.67
C ALA A 418 13.56 2.38 -19.13
N ARG A 419 12.42 2.84 -18.61
CA ARG A 419 11.86 4.18 -18.88
C ARG A 419 12.75 5.34 -18.41
N ARG A 420 13.68 5.08 -17.49
CA ARG A 420 14.56 6.06 -16.83
C ARG A 420 16.04 5.71 -16.98
N ALA A 421 16.40 4.82 -17.91
CA ALA A 421 17.74 4.23 -17.99
C ALA A 421 18.84 5.30 -17.99
N GLY A 422 18.74 6.30 -18.86
CA GLY A 422 19.74 7.38 -18.92
C GLY A 422 19.82 8.24 -17.64
N LEU A 423 18.71 8.41 -16.90
CA LEU A 423 18.72 9.14 -15.63
C LEU A 423 19.38 8.32 -14.51
N PHE A 424 19.11 7.02 -14.45
CA PHE A 424 19.76 6.12 -13.52
C PHE A 424 21.25 5.98 -13.82
N GLU A 425 21.63 5.78 -15.09
CA GLU A 425 23.02 5.75 -15.53
C GLU A 425 23.78 7.01 -15.11
N ALA A 426 23.19 8.20 -15.33
CA ALA A 426 23.80 9.47 -14.92
C ALA A 426 24.00 9.56 -13.39
N CYS A 427 23.03 9.12 -12.60
CA CYS A 427 23.14 9.11 -11.13
C CYS A 427 24.21 8.11 -10.65
N LEU A 428 24.25 6.91 -11.24
CA LEU A 428 25.19 5.85 -10.85
C LEU A 428 26.63 6.16 -11.31
N ALA A 429 26.81 6.93 -12.38
CA ALA A 429 28.13 7.38 -12.83
C ALA A 429 28.83 8.28 -11.80
N GLU A 430 28.10 8.96 -10.91
CA GLU A 430 28.69 9.75 -9.83
C GLU A 430 29.48 8.89 -8.82
N LEU A 431 29.21 7.57 -8.76
CA LEU A 431 29.99 6.63 -7.96
C LEU A 431 31.37 6.36 -8.57
N ASP A 432 31.51 6.51 -9.89
CA ASP A 432 32.75 6.24 -10.62
C ASP A 432 33.74 7.41 -10.53
N ASP A 433 33.25 8.64 -10.38
CA ASP A 433 34.05 9.87 -10.32
C ASP A 433 34.10 10.53 -8.94
N GLY A 434 33.41 9.96 -7.95
CA GLY A 434 33.44 10.39 -6.55
C GLY A 434 32.51 11.56 -6.20
N ARG A 435 31.77 12.13 -7.17
CA ARG A 435 30.84 13.24 -6.91
C ARG A 435 29.68 12.84 -6.00
N TYR A 436 29.34 11.56 -5.93
CA TYR A 436 28.21 11.04 -5.16
C TYR A 436 28.22 11.48 -3.69
N VAL A 437 29.40 11.63 -3.06
CA VAL A 437 29.53 12.02 -1.65
C VAL A 437 28.92 13.41 -1.41
N GLN A 438 29.28 14.38 -2.25
CA GLN A 438 28.76 15.74 -2.16
C GLN A 438 27.27 15.77 -2.50
N THR A 439 26.88 15.09 -3.58
CA THR A 439 25.48 14.98 -4.01
C THR A 439 24.57 14.41 -2.91
N LEU A 440 25.00 13.36 -2.22
CA LEU A 440 24.23 12.73 -1.14
C LEU A 440 24.03 13.68 0.04
N ARG A 441 25.08 14.40 0.46
CA ARG A 441 24.98 15.41 1.54
C ARG A 441 24.06 16.58 1.17
N GLU A 442 24.23 17.13 -0.03
CA GLU A 442 23.40 18.24 -0.52
C GLU A 442 21.92 17.83 -0.62
N ARG A 443 21.64 16.65 -1.17
CA ARG A 443 20.26 16.16 -1.30
C ARG A 443 19.65 15.77 0.05
N TYR A 444 20.44 15.24 0.98
CA TYR A 444 19.97 14.96 2.33
C TYR A 444 19.41 16.23 3.00
N VAL A 445 20.14 17.34 2.90
CA VAL A 445 19.71 18.63 3.44
C VAL A 445 18.53 19.19 2.64
N ALA A 446 18.64 19.22 1.30
CA ALA A 446 17.63 19.85 0.44
C ALA A 446 16.28 19.11 0.44
N LYS A 447 16.28 17.81 0.72
CA LYS A 447 15.09 16.94 0.66
C LYS A 447 14.65 16.43 2.03
N TRP A 448 15.24 16.92 3.12
CA TRP A 448 14.92 16.50 4.48
C TRP A 448 13.40 16.54 4.73
N GLY A 449 12.85 15.41 5.21
CA GLY A 449 11.42 15.27 5.52
C GLY A 449 10.50 15.10 4.31
N VAL A 450 11.01 15.15 3.08
CA VAL A 450 10.20 14.93 1.87
C VAL A 450 9.85 13.45 1.74
N GLN A 451 8.57 13.16 1.55
CA GLN A 451 8.04 11.81 1.34
C GLN A 451 8.76 11.12 0.18
N SER A 452 9.31 9.94 0.45
CA SER A 452 10.09 9.15 -0.53
C SER A 452 9.84 7.66 -0.33
N PRO A 453 9.79 6.84 -1.40
CA PRO A 453 9.60 5.40 -1.26
C PRO A 453 10.85 4.69 -0.74
N PHE A 454 12.01 5.36 -0.75
CA PHE A 454 13.30 4.78 -0.43
C PHE A 454 14.01 5.43 0.76
N VAL A 455 13.80 6.72 1.01
CA VAL A 455 14.52 7.43 2.07
C VAL A 455 13.77 7.37 3.39
N PHE A 456 14.43 6.82 4.40
CA PHE A 456 13.90 6.64 5.76
C PHE A 456 14.50 7.69 6.70
N TRP A 457 13.94 8.91 6.68
CA TRP A 457 14.47 10.04 7.45
C TRP A 457 14.61 9.80 8.95
N GLY A 458 13.70 9.01 9.54
CA GLY A 458 13.76 8.66 10.96
C GLY A 458 14.89 7.68 11.32
N ALA A 459 15.43 6.95 10.35
CA ALA A 459 16.53 6.00 10.55
C ALA A 459 17.89 6.58 10.10
N LEU A 460 17.90 7.42 9.07
CA LEU A 460 19.13 8.00 8.52
C LEU A 460 19.50 9.30 9.25
N SER A 461 20.20 9.18 10.37
CA SER A 461 20.83 10.34 11.04
C SER A 461 21.99 10.90 10.21
N GLN A 462 22.36 12.15 10.46
CA GLN A 462 23.52 12.77 9.80
C GLN A 462 24.82 12.01 10.14
N GLU A 463 24.98 11.56 11.38
CA GLU A 463 26.13 10.76 11.80
C GLU A 463 26.22 9.43 11.03
N LEU A 464 25.09 8.72 10.91
CA LEU A 464 25.03 7.47 10.15
C LEU A 464 25.36 7.71 8.67
N LEU A 465 24.85 8.80 8.09
CA LEU A 465 25.17 9.17 6.71
C LEU A 465 26.66 9.42 6.53
N ASP A 466 27.29 10.21 7.40
CA ASP A 466 28.71 10.53 7.29
C ASP A 466 29.59 9.28 7.46
N GLN A 467 29.30 8.42 8.45
CA GLN A 467 30.00 7.14 8.63
C GLN A 467 29.84 6.21 7.43
N ALA A 468 28.63 6.14 6.86
CA ALA A 468 28.36 5.33 5.68
C ALA A 468 29.15 5.84 4.46
N LEU A 469 29.21 7.16 4.24
CA LEU A 469 29.97 7.76 3.14
C LEU A 469 31.48 7.55 3.27
N ASP A 470 32.00 7.55 4.50
CA ASP A 470 33.43 7.37 4.76
C ASP A 470 33.90 5.91 4.68
N CYS A 471 33.00 4.96 4.98
CA CYS A 471 33.34 3.54 5.15
C CYS A 471 32.83 2.62 4.03
N LEU A 472 31.79 3.00 3.28
CA LEU A 472 31.23 2.17 2.21
C LEU A 472 31.96 2.42 0.88
N PRO A 473 32.57 1.40 0.27
CA PRO A 473 33.19 1.54 -1.04
C PRO A 473 32.14 1.89 -2.12
N PRO A 474 32.44 2.82 -3.06
CA PRO A 474 31.51 3.18 -4.14
C PRO A 474 31.15 1.99 -5.04
N GLU A 475 32.07 1.03 -5.22
CA GLU A 475 31.81 -0.20 -5.97
C GLU A 475 30.71 -1.05 -5.31
N HIS A 476 30.71 -1.14 -3.98
CA HIS A 476 29.68 -1.89 -3.25
C HIS A 476 28.32 -1.19 -3.35
N LEU A 477 28.29 0.14 -3.21
CA LEU A 477 27.08 0.94 -3.45
C LEU A 477 26.53 0.69 -4.87
N LYS A 478 27.40 0.70 -5.88
CA LYS A 478 27.03 0.45 -7.28
C LYS A 478 26.43 -0.94 -7.46
N HIS A 479 27.01 -1.97 -6.84
CA HIS A 479 26.46 -3.33 -6.87
C HIS A 479 25.08 -3.40 -6.21
N TRP A 480 24.90 -2.81 -5.03
CA TRP A 480 23.61 -2.77 -4.35
C TRP A 480 22.54 -2.03 -5.15
N PHE A 481 22.86 -0.87 -5.70
CA PHE A 481 21.91 -0.06 -6.45
C PHE A 481 21.49 -0.74 -7.76
N ASN A 482 22.43 -1.36 -8.48
CA ASN A 482 22.10 -2.16 -9.65
C ASN A 482 21.19 -3.34 -9.29
N ARG A 483 21.48 -4.05 -8.19
CA ARG A 483 20.63 -5.13 -7.69
C ARG A 483 19.22 -4.63 -7.35
N LEU A 484 19.10 -3.48 -6.68
CA LEU A 484 17.79 -2.87 -6.40
C LEU A 484 17.02 -2.59 -7.70
N LEU A 485 17.69 -2.04 -8.72
CA LEU A 485 17.08 -1.72 -10.02
C LEU A 485 16.64 -2.95 -10.84
N MET A 486 17.28 -4.11 -10.64
CA MET A 486 16.86 -5.35 -11.31
C MET A 486 15.44 -5.78 -10.92
N ASP A 487 15.06 -5.62 -9.65
CA ASP A 487 13.72 -5.91 -9.15
C ASP A 487 13.51 -5.20 -7.80
N ILE A 488 13.00 -3.96 -7.84
CA ILE A 488 12.78 -3.15 -6.64
C ILE A 488 11.84 -3.87 -5.66
N LYS A 489 10.82 -4.55 -6.17
CA LYS A 489 9.82 -5.23 -5.33
C LYS A 489 10.46 -6.36 -4.55
N ALA A 490 11.33 -7.15 -5.17
CA ALA A 490 11.96 -8.31 -4.56
C ALA A 490 13.24 -7.98 -3.77
N ASN A 491 13.95 -6.90 -4.11
CA ASN A 491 15.29 -6.63 -3.60
C ASN A 491 15.34 -5.49 -2.57
N ARG A 492 14.30 -4.66 -2.43
CA ARG A 492 14.26 -3.60 -1.40
C ARG A 492 14.21 -4.09 0.05
N ALA A 493 14.06 -5.41 0.26
CA ALA A 493 13.94 -6.03 1.57
C ALA A 493 14.84 -7.27 1.70
N GLY A 494 15.19 -7.62 2.94
CA GLY A 494 16.05 -8.76 3.28
C GLY A 494 17.54 -8.42 3.37
N MET A 495 17.88 -7.14 3.50
CA MET A 495 19.23 -6.72 3.86
C MET A 495 19.52 -7.05 5.33
N PRO A 496 20.79 -7.24 5.72
CA PRO A 496 21.15 -7.58 7.10
C PRO A 496 20.69 -6.53 8.12
N ASP A 497 20.29 -6.99 9.32
CA ASP A 497 19.74 -6.14 10.38
C ASP A 497 20.67 -5.00 10.81
N LEU A 498 21.96 -5.32 11.00
CA LEU A 498 22.95 -4.39 11.55
C LEU A 498 24.03 -4.06 10.54
N ILE A 499 24.61 -2.87 10.69
CA ILE A 499 25.88 -2.50 10.06
C ILE A 499 26.85 -1.96 11.11
N GLN A 500 28.07 -2.47 11.09
CA GLN A 500 29.17 -2.02 11.93
C GLN A 500 30.18 -1.28 11.06
N PHE A 501 30.63 -0.11 11.50
CA PHE A 501 31.64 0.69 10.79
C PHE A 501 32.94 0.75 11.59
N TRP A 502 34.08 0.81 10.91
CA TRP A 502 35.38 1.16 11.48
C TRP A 502 35.92 2.39 10.74
N PRO A 503 35.56 3.62 11.16
CA PRO A 503 35.89 4.84 10.42
C PRO A 503 37.38 5.09 10.22
N GLN A 504 38.22 4.66 11.17
CA GLN A 504 39.69 4.80 11.06
C GLN A 504 40.26 3.94 9.92
N ASP A 505 39.72 2.73 9.75
CA ASP A 505 40.15 1.77 8.74
C ASP A 505 39.36 1.89 7.42
N LYS A 506 38.34 2.76 7.39
CA LYS A 506 37.40 2.95 6.27
C LYS A 506 36.79 1.63 5.79
N THR A 507 36.35 0.82 6.74
CA THR A 507 35.73 -0.48 6.45
C THR A 507 34.44 -0.66 7.23
N TYR A 508 33.68 -1.69 6.88
CA TYR A 508 32.39 -2.00 7.46
C TYR A 508 32.14 -3.51 7.51
N ARG A 509 31.09 -3.92 8.21
CA ARG A 509 30.54 -5.27 8.17
C ARG A 509 29.03 -5.23 8.37
N MET A 510 28.29 -5.91 7.50
CA MET A 510 26.86 -6.13 7.70
C MET A 510 26.61 -7.43 8.46
N ILE A 511 25.64 -7.44 9.36
CA ILE A 511 25.40 -8.54 10.28
C ILE A 511 23.90 -8.85 10.30
N GLU A 512 23.55 -10.08 9.89
CA GLU A 512 22.21 -10.63 10.00
C GLU A 512 22.10 -11.39 11.32
N VAL A 513 21.15 -11.01 12.18
CA VAL A 513 21.00 -11.55 13.53
C VAL A 513 19.94 -12.64 13.54
N LYS A 514 20.23 -13.74 14.25
CA LYS A 514 19.32 -14.87 14.44
C LYS A 514 19.21 -15.22 15.91
N GLY A 515 18.03 -14.92 16.46
CA GLY A 515 17.65 -15.36 17.80
C GLY A 515 17.38 -16.86 17.88
N PRO A 516 17.16 -17.39 19.10
CA PRO A 516 16.88 -18.81 19.30
C PRO A 516 15.64 -19.26 18.52
N GLY A 517 15.83 -20.26 17.64
CA GLY A 517 14.76 -20.83 16.82
C GLY A 517 14.49 -20.09 15.51
N ASP A 518 15.11 -18.93 15.27
CA ASP A 518 14.96 -18.20 14.02
C ASP A 518 15.83 -18.79 12.89
N ARG A 519 15.38 -18.61 11.65
CA ARG A 519 16.06 -19.10 10.43
C ARG A 519 16.09 -17.99 9.38
N LEU A 520 17.12 -18.05 8.54
CA LEU A 520 17.26 -17.14 7.40
C LEU A 520 16.07 -17.29 6.44
N GLN A 521 15.45 -16.15 6.11
CA GLN A 521 14.40 -16.07 5.12
C GLN A 521 14.98 -16.12 3.69
N ASP A 522 14.13 -16.42 2.72
CA ASP A 522 14.54 -16.62 1.32
C ASP A 522 15.19 -15.38 0.70
N ASN A 523 14.66 -14.18 0.98
CA ASN A 523 15.21 -12.91 0.53
C ASN A 523 16.54 -12.56 1.22
N GLN A 524 16.67 -12.86 2.52
CA GLN A 524 17.92 -12.69 3.27
C GLN A 524 19.04 -13.56 2.69
N LEU A 525 18.74 -14.84 2.40
CA LEU A 525 19.70 -15.73 1.74
C LEU A 525 20.17 -15.18 0.39
N ARG A 526 19.25 -14.68 -0.44
CA ARG A 526 19.61 -14.08 -1.74
C ARG A 526 20.51 -12.85 -1.57
N TRP A 527 20.32 -12.06 -0.51
CA TRP A 527 21.15 -10.90 -0.21
C TRP A 527 22.54 -11.29 0.29
N LEU A 528 22.62 -12.28 1.18
CA LEU A 528 23.90 -12.78 1.68
C LEU A 528 24.72 -13.45 0.57
N GLU A 529 24.10 -14.24 -0.30
CA GLU A 529 24.76 -14.85 -1.47
C GLU A 529 25.33 -13.79 -2.41
N PHE A 530 24.54 -12.75 -2.70
CA PHE A 530 24.98 -11.61 -3.52
C PHE A 530 26.17 -10.88 -2.90
N CYS A 531 26.10 -10.56 -1.61
CA CYS A 531 27.18 -9.88 -0.91
C CYS A 531 28.46 -10.73 -0.92
N HIS A 532 28.33 -12.04 -0.72
CA HIS A 532 29.47 -12.97 -0.80
C HIS A 532 30.09 -13.02 -2.22
N GLU A 533 29.27 -13.04 -3.28
CA GLU A 533 29.74 -13.01 -4.68
C GLU A 533 30.57 -11.77 -5.00
N HIS A 534 30.21 -10.64 -4.40
CA HIS A 534 30.91 -9.36 -4.56
C HIS A 534 31.93 -9.08 -3.45
N GLN A 535 32.34 -10.11 -2.67
CA GLN A 535 33.35 -10.00 -1.61
C GLN A 535 33.04 -8.92 -0.54
N MET A 536 31.75 -8.65 -0.31
CA MET A 536 31.30 -7.68 0.67
C MET A 536 31.40 -8.27 2.09
N PRO A 537 31.85 -7.50 3.10
CA PRO A 537 31.98 -8.01 4.46
C PRO A 537 30.60 -8.27 5.10
N ILE A 538 30.25 -9.55 5.22
CA ILE A 538 28.98 -10.00 5.81
C ILE A 538 29.19 -11.09 6.84
N ALA A 539 28.34 -11.11 7.87
CA ALA A 539 28.29 -12.18 8.85
C ALA A 539 26.86 -12.54 9.24
N VAL A 540 26.65 -13.77 9.70
CA VAL A 540 25.41 -14.20 10.35
C VAL A 540 25.70 -14.45 11.83
N CYS A 541 24.98 -13.75 12.70
CA CYS A 541 25.15 -13.81 14.14
C CYS A 541 24.05 -14.65 14.79
N TYR A 542 24.40 -15.79 15.36
CA TYR A 542 23.49 -16.66 16.11
C TYR A 542 23.58 -16.36 17.60
N VAL A 543 22.46 -16.02 18.22
CA VAL A 543 22.39 -15.68 19.64
C VAL A 543 21.77 -16.83 20.43
N GLN A 544 22.43 -17.19 21.53
CA GLN A 544 21.88 -18.01 22.60
C GLN A 544 21.76 -17.18 23.87
N TRP A 545 20.65 -17.33 24.60
CA TRP A 545 20.49 -16.66 25.89
C TRP A 545 21.32 -17.39 26.95
N SER A 546 22.14 -16.66 27.71
CA SER A 546 22.76 -17.22 28.92
C SER A 546 21.72 -17.37 30.01
N GLU A 547 21.71 -18.50 30.71
CA GLU A 547 20.92 -18.67 31.94
C GLU A 547 21.41 -17.66 32.98
N GLN A 548 20.49 -16.86 33.53
CA GLN A 548 20.81 -16.07 34.72
C GLN A 548 20.99 -17.06 35.88
N SER A 549 22.20 -17.10 36.45
CA SER A 549 22.42 -17.79 37.72
C SER A 549 21.48 -17.15 38.74
N ALA A 550 20.56 -17.95 39.28
CA ALA A 550 19.51 -17.53 40.21
C ALA A 550 20.04 -16.89 41.49
#